data_AF-A0A7W3X0N3-F1
#
_entry.id   AF-A0A7W3X0N3-F1
#
_cell.length_a   1.000
_cell.length_b   1.000
_cell.length_c   1.000
_cell.angle_alpha   90.00
_cell.angle_beta   90.00
_cell.angle_gamma   90.00
#
_symmetry.space_group_name_H-M   'P 1'
#
loop_
_entity.id
_entity.type
_entity.pdbx_description
1 polymer ?
#
loop_
_entity_poly.entity_id
_entity_poly.type
_entity_poly.pdbx_seq_one_letter_code
_entity_poly.pdbx_strand_id
1 'polypeptide(L)'
;MAVANDGSWGRAWDYRTRAAAERGALSRCSGPNCKVLTSFSNGCGAVVYNRSINRYWGGSGATQQAAEASARANAGGGTTIVWQCTTRQRR
;
A
#
# COMPACT_ATOMS: atom_id res chain seq x y z
N MET A 1 -4.24 0.63 -0.52
CA MET A 1 -3.71 -0.74 -0.64
C MET A 1 -4.16 -1.53 0.56
N ALA A 2 -4.65 -2.74 0.33
CA ALA A 2 -5.08 -3.66 1.35
C ALA A 2 -4.20 -4.91 1.35
N VAL A 3 -3.92 -5.46 2.52
CA VAL A 3 -3.14 -6.69 2.70
C VAL A 3 -3.80 -7.55 3.76
N ALA A 4 -3.79 -8.86 3.53
CA ALA A 4 -4.20 -9.91 4.45
C ALA A 4 -3.00 -10.47 5.22
N ASN A 5 -3.27 -11.18 6.32
CA ASN A 5 -2.22 -11.73 7.18
C ASN A 5 -1.35 -12.78 6.46
N ASP A 6 -1.88 -13.45 5.44
CA ASP A 6 -1.19 -14.45 4.62
C ASP A 6 -0.31 -13.82 3.51
N GLY A 7 -0.32 -12.49 3.38
CA GLY A 7 0.41 -11.76 2.34
C GLY A 7 -0.37 -11.56 1.04
N SER A 8 -1.59 -12.07 0.92
CA SER A 8 -2.49 -11.68 -0.16
C SER A 8 -2.75 -10.18 -0.10
N TRP A 9 -2.76 -9.51 -1.25
CA TRP A 9 -2.91 -8.05 -1.30
C TRP A 9 -3.81 -7.60 -2.44
N GLY A 10 -4.39 -6.41 -2.26
CA GLY A 10 -5.22 -5.73 -3.25
C GLY A 10 -4.85 -4.26 -3.34
N ARG A 11 -4.80 -3.73 -4.56
CA ARG A 11 -4.52 -2.30 -4.81
C ARG A 11 -5.55 -1.70 -5.74
N ALA A 12 -5.87 -0.44 -5.49
CA ALA A 12 -6.74 0.39 -6.30
C ALA A 12 -6.20 1.81 -6.26
N TRP A 13 -6.22 2.51 -7.39
CA TRP A 13 -5.72 3.87 -7.56
C TRP A 13 -6.61 4.65 -8.53
N ASP A 14 -6.47 5.97 -8.58
CA ASP A 14 -7.26 6.89 -9.42
C ASP A 14 -8.77 6.90 -9.19
N TYR A 15 -9.20 6.58 -7.98
CA TYR A 15 -10.59 6.82 -7.56
C TYR A 15 -10.78 8.28 -7.12
N ARG A 16 -12.00 8.80 -7.34
CA ARG A 16 -12.36 10.18 -6.98
C ARG A 16 -12.36 10.44 -5.46
N THR A 17 -12.51 9.40 -4.65
CA THR A 17 -12.50 9.50 -3.18
C THR A 17 -11.64 8.42 -2.55
N ARG A 18 -11.04 8.74 -1.40
CA ARG A 18 -10.27 7.80 -0.59
C ARG A 18 -11.09 6.55 -0.25
N ALA A 19 -12.33 6.72 0.21
CA ALA A 19 -13.20 5.60 0.58
C ALA A 19 -13.47 4.65 -0.60
N ALA A 20 -13.63 5.17 -1.82
CA ALA A 20 -13.83 4.31 -2.99
C ALA A 20 -12.55 3.56 -3.39
N ALA A 21 -11.37 4.20 -3.30
CA ALA A 21 -10.09 3.52 -3.46
C ALA A 21 -9.87 2.43 -2.39
N GLU A 22 -10.22 2.70 -1.14
CA GLU A 22 -10.08 1.74 -0.04
C GLU A 22 -11.00 0.52 -0.25
N ARG A 23 -12.28 0.73 -0.57
CA ARG A 23 -13.19 -0.36 -0.94
C ARG A 23 -12.69 -1.13 -2.18
N GLY A 24 -12.20 -0.43 -3.19
CA GLY A 24 -11.65 -1.05 -4.39
C GLY A 24 -10.39 -1.89 -4.11
N ALA A 25 -9.56 -1.48 -3.15
CA ALA A 25 -8.39 -2.24 -2.72
C ALA A 25 -8.79 -3.47 -1.90
N LEU A 26 -9.76 -3.33 -0.98
CA LEU A 26 -10.31 -4.44 -0.20
C LEU A 26 -10.98 -5.49 -1.09
N SER A 27 -11.79 -5.06 -2.06
CA SER A 27 -12.46 -5.96 -3.01
C SER A 27 -11.50 -6.74 -3.92
N ARG A 28 -10.25 -6.26 -4.08
CA ARG A 28 -9.21 -6.93 -4.87
C ARG A 28 -8.28 -7.79 -4.03
N CYS A 29 -8.41 -7.74 -2.71
CA CYS A 29 -7.63 -8.53 -1.79
C CYS A 29 -8.39 -9.83 -1.51
N SER A 30 -7.87 -10.95 -1.97
CA SER A 30 -8.53 -12.26 -1.89
C SER A 30 -8.25 -13.03 -0.60
N GLY A 31 -7.37 -12.51 0.27
CA GLY A 31 -6.98 -13.18 1.50
C GLY A 31 -7.93 -12.95 2.68
N PRO A 32 -7.75 -13.70 3.78
CA PRO A 32 -8.53 -13.52 4.99
C PRO A 32 -8.16 -12.22 5.71
N ASN A 33 -9.16 -11.53 6.26
CA ASN A 33 -8.98 -10.32 7.07
C ASN A 33 -8.17 -9.21 6.37
N CYS A 34 -8.40 -8.99 5.08
CA CYS A 34 -7.78 -7.89 4.35
C CYS A 34 -8.03 -6.54 5.04
N LYS A 35 -6.95 -5.80 5.29
CA LYS A 35 -6.99 -4.46 5.90
C LYS A 35 -6.27 -3.45 5.04
N VAL A 36 -6.80 -2.23 4.99
CA VAL A 36 -6.12 -1.12 4.32
C VAL A 36 -4.92 -0.70 5.16
N LEU A 37 -3.72 -0.71 4.56
CA LEU A 37 -2.48 -0.29 5.23
C LEU A 37 -1.99 1.08 4.79
N THR A 38 -2.34 1.51 3.58
CA THR A 38 -1.98 2.83 3.06
C THR A 38 -2.99 3.31 2.04
N SER A 39 -3.23 4.62 2.04
CA SER A 39 -4.05 5.36 1.09
C SER A 39 -3.26 6.60 0.68
N PHE A 40 -3.26 6.90 -0.62
CA PHE A 40 -2.41 7.95 -1.20
C PHE A 40 -3.20 8.73 -2.25
N SER A 41 -2.82 9.99 -2.46
CA SER A 41 -3.43 10.92 -3.42
C SER A 41 -2.32 11.73 -4.09
N ASN A 42 -2.43 11.96 -5.40
CA ASN A 42 -1.41 12.65 -6.21
C ASN A 42 0.01 12.18 -5.85
N GLY A 43 0.24 10.88 -5.85
CA GLY A 43 1.45 10.28 -5.27
C GLY A 43 1.48 8.78 -5.45
N CYS A 44 2.35 8.13 -4.70
CA CYS A 44 2.52 6.68 -4.66
C CYS A 44 2.27 6.15 -3.25
N GLY A 45 1.77 4.93 -3.18
CA GLY A 45 1.72 4.13 -1.97
C GLY A 45 2.60 2.90 -2.11
N ALA A 46 3.10 2.40 -0.99
CA ALA A 46 3.84 1.15 -0.93
C ALA A 46 3.46 0.37 0.32
N VAL A 47 3.58 -0.96 0.25
CA VAL A 47 3.52 -1.84 1.40
C VAL A 47 4.80 -2.64 1.49
N VAL A 48 5.33 -2.73 2.71
CA VAL A 48 6.49 -3.53 3.05
C VAL A 48 6.10 -4.62 4.04
N TYR A 49 6.87 -5.70 4.05
CA TYR A 49 6.77 -6.75 5.05
C TYR A 49 8.05 -6.77 5.88
N ASN A 50 7.89 -6.56 7.20
CA ASN A 50 8.97 -6.72 8.15
C ASN A 50 8.92 -8.13 8.74
N ARG A 51 9.84 -8.99 8.26
CA ARG A 51 9.97 -10.39 8.69
C ARG A 51 10.29 -10.52 10.18
N SER A 52 11.05 -9.59 10.76
CA SER A 52 11.48 -9.65 12.16
C SER A 52 10.32 -9.52 13.14
N ILE A 53 9.24 -8.83 12.75
CA ILE A 53 8.03 -8.65 13.57
C ILE A 53 6.78 -9.25 12.93
N ASN A 54 6.95 -10.03 11.84
CA ASN A 54 5.89 -10.66 11.06
C ASN A 54 4.70 -9.71 10.79
N ARG A 55 4.97 -8.49 10.30
CA ARG A 55 3.93 -7.48 10.04
C ARG A 55 4.13 -6.73 8.74
N TYR A 56 3.00 -6.40 8.13
CA TYR A 56 2.91 -5.54 6.95
C TYR A 56 2.67 -4.09 7.37
N TRP A 57 3.29 -3.18 6.65
CA TRP A 57 3.18 -1.74 6.91
C TRP A 57 3.05 -0.97 5.61
N GLY A 58 2.17 0.03 5.63
CA GLY A 58 1.96 0.93 4.51
C GLY A 58 2.74 2.23 4.65
N GLY A 59 3.09 2.81 3.52
CA GLY A 59 3.64 4.16 3.40
C GLY A 59 3.14 4.86 2.14
N SER A 60 3.40 6.15 2.04
CA SER A 60 3.03 6.97 0.88
C SER A 60 4.05 8.09 0.67
N GLY A 61 4.20 8.54 -0.57
CA GLY A 61 5.11 9.62 -0.92
C GLY A 61 4.83 10.17 -2.32
N ALA A 62 5.51 11.26 -2.69
CA ALA A 62 5.36 11.86 -4.01
C ALA A 62 5.85 10.93 -5.14
N THR A 63 6.88 10.14 -4.87
CA THR A 63 7.46 9.15 -5.79
C THR A 63 7.38 7.74 -5.22
N GLN A 64 7.65 6.73 -6.05
CA GLN A 64 7.75 5.34 -5.61
C GLN A 64 8.82 5.20 -4.50
N GLN A 65 10.02 5.76 -4.71
CA GLN A 65 11.12 5.68 -3.75
C GLN A 65 10.73 6.29 -2.40
N ALA A 66 10.06 7.45 -2.43
CA ALA A 66 9.58 8.10 -1.20
C ALA A 66 8.51 7.26 -0.49
N ALA A 67 7.58 6.67 -1.23
CA ALA A 67 6.54 5.81 -0.66
C ALA A 67 7.12 4.55 0.00
N GLU A 68 8.07 3.90 -0.66
CA GLU A 68 8.74 2.72 -0.11
C GLU A 68 9.63 3.06 1.08
N ALA A 69 10.35 4.18 1.04
CA ALA A 69 11.15 4.66 2.17
C ALA A 69 10.25 4.97 3.37
N SER A 70 9.12 5.64 3.16
CA SER A 70 8.11 5.89 4.20
C SER A 70 7.57 4.57 4.78
N ALA A 71 7.24 3.60 3.93
CA ALA A 71 6.74 2.30 4.39
C ALA A 71 7.79 1.55 5.24
N ARG A 72 9.05 1.53 4.81
CA ARG A 72 10.17 0.94 5.57
C ARG A 72 10.42 1.68 6.88
N ALA A 73 10.36 3.01 6.89
CA ALA A 73 10.52 3.81 8.11
C ALA A 73 9.43 3.48 9.14
N ASN A 74 8.16 3.41 8.70
CA ASN A 74 7.03 3.03 9.56
C ASN A 74 7.17 1.61 10.13
N ALA A 75 7.76 0.70 9.35
CA ALA A 75 7.94 -0.69 9.71
C ALA A 75 9.17 -0.97 10.57
N GLY A 76 10.13 -0.04 10.66
CA GLY A 76 11.47 -0.30 11.19
C GLY A 76 12.32 -1.22 10.29
N GLY A 77 12.13 -1.16 8.97
CA GLY A 77 12.79 -2.00 7.96
C GLY A 77 11.83 -2.84 7.13
N GLY A 78 12.35 -3.85 6.44
CA GLY A 78 11.53 -4.80 5.66
C GLY A 78 11.60 -4.64 4.15
N THR A 79 10.94 -5.55 3.46
CA THR A 79 11.00 -5.70 1.99
C THR A 79 9.71 -5.19 1.36
N THR A 80 9.82 -4.40 0.29
CA THR A 80 8.67 -3.94 -0.50
C THR A 80 7.97 -5.13 -1.14
N ILE A 81 6.67 -5.27 -0.88
CA ILE A 81 5.83 -6.34 -1.46
C ILE A 81 5.03 -5.81 -2.66
N VAL A 82 4.51 -4.59 -2.54
CA VAL A 82 3.72 -3.95 -3.59
C VAL A 82 3.84 -2.44 -3.49
N TRP A 83 3.84 -1.78 -4.65
CA TRP A 83 3.77 -0.32 -4.76
C TRP A 83 2.87 0.07 -5.93
N GLN A 84 2.39 1.31 -5.95
CA GLN A 84 1.56 1.86 -7.01
C GLN A 84 1.54 3.39 -6.92
N CYS A 85 1.59 4.05 -8.08
CA CYS A 85 1.39 5.50 -8.20
C CYS A 85 0.04 5.81 -8.86
N THR A 86 -0.55 6.96 -8.52
CA THR A 86 -1.67 7.54 -9.27
C THR A 86 -1.24 7.88 -10.69
N THR A 87 -2.12 7.79 -11.70
CA THR A 87 -1.76 8.02 -13.11
C THR A 87 -1.22 9.43 -13.36
N ARG A 88 -1.61 10.43 -12.56
CA ARG A 88 -1.03 11.79 -12.63
C ARG A 88 0.47 11.84 -12.37
N GLN A 89 1.05 10.88 -11.64
CA GLN A 89 2.49 10.80 -11.34
C GLN A 89 3.30 10.07 -12.43
N ARG A 90 2.66 9.66 -13.54
CA ARG A 90 3.33 8.98 -14.67
C ARG A 90 3.53 9.90 -15.90
N ARG A 91 3.35 11.22 -15.73
CA ARG A 91 3.64 12.23 -16.76
C ARG A 91 4.82 13.08 -16.33
#